data_AF-A0A945AYE7-F1
#
_entry.id   AF-A0A945AYE7-F1
#
_cell.length_a   1.000
_cell.length_b   1.000
_cell.length_c   1.000
_cell.angle_alpha   90.00
_cell.angle_beta   90.00
_cell.angle_gamma   90.00
#
_symmetry.space_group_name_H-M   'P 1'
#
loop_
_entity.id
_entity.type
_entity.pdbx_description
1 polymer ?
#
loop_
_entity_poly.entity_id
_entity_poly.type
_entity_poly.pdbx_seq_one_letter_code
_entity_poly.pdbx_strand_id
1 'polypeptide(L)' 'MRSTKIIHIVSCHAEGEVGDVIVGGVNPPPGDSIWEQSCWIEQDQTLRRFVLNEPRGGVFK' A
#
# COMPACT_ATOMS: atom_id res chain seq x y z
N MET A 1 20.00 -5.99 0.27
CA MET A 1 18.90 -6.93 0.59
C MET A 1 18.58 -7.72 -0.68
N ARG A 2 18.51 -9.06 -0.65
CA ARG A 2 18.17 -9.86 -1.84
C ARG A 2 16.71 -10.32 -1.71
N SER A 3 15.79 -9.57 -2.31
CA SER A 3 14.35 -9.89 -2.36
C SER A 3 13.87 -9.81 -3.80
N THR A 4 12.85 -10.60 -4.14
CA THR A 4 12.17 -10.55 -5.46
C THR A 4 11.15 -9.41 -5.55
N LYS A 5 10.72 -8.85 -4.42
CA LYS A 5 9.81 -7.69 -4.35
C LYS A 5 10.20 -6.78 -3.18
N ILE A 6 10.32 -5.48 -3.45
CA ILE A 6 10.70 -4.44 -2.48
C ILE A 6 9.74 -3.27 -2.67
N ILE A 7 9.10 -2.85 -1.58
CA ILE A 7 8.26 -1.64 -1.52
C ILE A 7 8.88 -0.73 -0.46
N HIS A 8 9.11 0.53 -0.83
CA HIS A 8 9.64 1.54 0.07
C HIS A 8 8.47 2.27 0.73
N ILE A 9 8.41 2.19 2.06
CA ILE A 9 7.35 2.81 2.87
C ILE A 9 8.01 3.75 3.88
N VAL A 10 7.47 4.96 3.99
CA VAL A 10 7.75 5.90 5.07
C VAL A 10 6.57 5.85 6.03
N SER A 11 6.82 5.40 7.26
CA SER A 11 5.80 5.39 8.31
C SER A 11 5.75 6.75 9.00
N CYS A 12 4.54 7.28 9.14
CA CYS A 12 4.27 8.49 9.90
C CYS A 12 2.99 8.32 10.73
N HIS A 13 2.69 9.27 11.59
CA HIS A 13 1.42 9.30 12.29
C HIS A 13 0.92 10.73 12.48
N ALA A 14 -0.39 10.89 12.52
CA ALA A 14 -1.07 12.12 12.90
C ALA A 14 -1.93 11.81 14.12
N GLU A 15 -1.68 12.49 15.25
CA GLU A 15 -2.44 12.29 16.50
C GLU A 15 -2.50 10.83 17.01
N GLY A 16 -1.53 10.01 16.64
CA GLY A 16 -1.43 8.60 17.03
C GLY A 16 -2.07 7.64 16.02
N GLU A 17 -2.76 8.13 15.00
CA GLU A 17 -3.18 7.35 13.85
C GLU A 17 -1.98 7.12 12.91
N VAL A 18 -1.63 5.86 12.66
CA VAL A 18 -0.50 5.49 11.80
C VAL A 18 -0.90 5.55 10.33
N GLY A 19 -0.16 6.33 9.55
CA GLY A 19 -0.26 6.41 8.10
C GLY A 19 1.05 5.97 7.42
N ASP A 20 0.99 4.85 6.72
CA ASP A 20 2.12 4.35 5.93
C ASP A 20 2.06 4.91 4.50
N VAL A 21 3.12 5.59 4.08
CA VAL A 21 3.23 6.22 2.76
C VAL A 21 4.16 5.41 1.87
N ILE A 22 3.62 4.82 0.80
CA ILE A 22 4.42 4.16 -0.23
C ILE A 22 5.13 5.23 -1.07
N VAL A 23 6.46 5.23 -1.03
CA VAL A 23 7.32 6.20 -1.77
C VAL A 23 8.06 5.56 -2.94
N GLY A 24 7.99 4.23 -3.11
CA GLY A 24 8.60 3.53 -4.23
C GLY A 24 8.33 2.03 -4.26
N GLY A 25 8.59 1.40 -5.41
CA GLY A 25 8.41 -0.04 -5.60
C GLY A 25 6.98 -0.47 -5.96
N VAL A 26 6.08 0.49 -6.24
CA VAL A 26 4.71 0.26 -6.72
C VAL A 26 4.49 1.12 -7.95
N ASN A 27 4.01 0.50 -9.03
CA ASN A 27 3.62 1.22 -10.24
C ASN A 27 2.24 1.86 -10.04
N PRO A 28 1.94 2.97 -10.75
CA PRO A 28 0.60 3.52 -10.79
C PRO A 28 -0.42 2.43 -11.16
N PRO A 29 -1.57 2.33 -10.46
CA PRO A 29 -2.65 1.46 -10.85
C PRO A 29 -3.17 1.83 -12.24
N PRO A 30 -3.74 0.88 -13.00
CA PRO A 30 -4.50 1.19 -14.22
C PRO A 30 -5.66 2.16 -13.95
N GLY A 31 -5.91 3.06 -14.91
CA GLY A 31 -6.98 4.05 -14.85
C GLY A 31 -6.49 5.44 -15.20
N ASP A 32 -7.32 6.20 -15.91
CA ASP A 32 -7.01 7.55 -16.39
C ASP A 32 -7.34 8.62 -15.34
N SER A 33 -8.08 8.23 -14.29
CA SER A 33 -8.38 9.08 -13.14
C SER A 33 -8.02 8.41 -11.81
N ILE A 34 -7.83 9.23 -10.77
CA ILE A 34 -7.61 8.74 -9.40
C ILE A 34 -8.78 7.87 -8.90
N TRP A 35 -10.00 8.18 -9.34
CA TRP A 35 -11.17 7.38 -9.00
C TRP A 35 -11.07 5.96 -9.57
N GLU A 36 -10.76 5.84 -10.86
CA GLU A 36 -10.59 4.54 -11.50
C GLU A 36 -9.44 3.74 -10.89
N GLN A 37 -8.32 4.40 -10.59
CA GLN A 37 -7.17 3.77 -9.93
C GLN A 37 -7.53 3.27 -8.51
N SER A 38 -8.33 4.03 -7.77
CA SER A 38 -8.84 3.62 -6.45
C SER A 38 -9.75 2.40 -6.55
N CYS A 39 -10.72 2.42 -7.47
CA CYS A 39 -11.61 1.28 -7.72
C CYS A 39 -10.81 0.04 -8.15
N TRP A 40 -9.76 0.20 -8.97
CA TRP A 40 -8.91 -0.91 -9.38
C TRP A 40 -8.15 -1.52 -8.19
N ILE A 41 -7.54 -0.70 -7.33
CA ILE A 41 -6.85 -1.19 -6.12
C ILE A 41 -7.82 -1.96 -5.20
N GLU A 42 -9.04 -1.48 -5.07
CA GLU A 42 -10.10 -2.13 -4.29
C GLU A 42 -10.53 -3.47 -4.90
N GLN A 43 -10.61 -3.59 -6.23
CA GLN A 43 -11.02 -4.85 -6.87
C GLN A 43 -9.89 -5.89 -6.92
N ASP A 44 -8.68 -5.49 -7.32
CA ASP A 44 -7.54 -6.41 -7.52
C ASP A 44 -7.00 -6.99 -6.19
N GLN A 45 -7.05 -6.20 -5.10
CA GLN A 45 -6.63 -6.60 -3.76
C GLN A 45 -5.16 -7.05 -3.60
N THR A 46 -4.36 -7.20 -4.67
CA THR A 46 -3.00 -7.76 -4.59
C THR A 46 -2.10 -6.88 -3.75
N LEU A 47 -2.09 -5.57 -4.03
CA LEU A 47 -1.29 -4.61 -3.26
C LEU A 47 -1.79 -4.51 -1.81
N ARG A 48 -3.10 -4.37 -1.61
CA ARG A 48 -3.74 -4.24 -0.30
C ARG A 48 -3.40 -5.43 0.60
N ARG A 49 -3.61 -6.66 0.12
CA ARG A 49 -3.27 -7.88 0.87
C ARG A 49 -1.78 -8.00 1.15
N PHE A 50 -0.92 -7.52 0.24
CA PHE A 50 0.51 -7.56 0.45
C PHE A 50 0.96 -6.59 1.57
N VAL A 51 0.44 -5.37 1.63
CA VAL A 51 0.91 -4.37 2.60
C VAL A 51 0.10 -4.31 3.89
N LEU A 52 -1.18 -4.70 3.86
CA LEU A 52 -2.10 -4.51 5.00
C LEU A 52 -2.30 -5.76 5.84
N ASN A 53 -1.96 -6.96 5.36
CA ASN A 53 -2.12 -8.19 6.13
C ASN A 53 -0.83 -8.55 6.88
N GLU A 54 -0.99 -9.38 7.90
CA GLU A 54 0.14 -10.00 8.61
C GLU A 54 1.09 -10.74 7.64
N PRO A 55 2.41 -10.72 7.90
CA PRO A 55 3.10 -10.13 9.06
C PRO A 55 3.48 -8.64 8.87
N ARG A 56 2.99 -7.98 7.81
CA ARG A 56 3.43 -6.62 7.43
C ARG A 56 2.52 -5.54 7.97
N GLY A 57 1.21 -5.74 7.82
CA GLY A 57 0.22 -4.84 8.38
C GLY A 57 -0.03 -5.12 9.85
N GLY A 58 -0.36 -4.07 10.61
CA GLY A 58 -0.73 -4.15 12.02
C GLY A 58 -2.20 -4.55 12.24
N VAL A 59 -2.50 -4.90 13.50
CA VAL A 59 -3.79 -5.43 13.99
C VAL A 59 -4.93 -4.41 13.95
N PHE A 60 -4.62 -3.11 13.92
CA PHE A 60 -5.63 -2.05 13.88
C PHE A 60 -6.08 -1.79 12.44
N LYS A 61 -7.00 -2.62 11.91
CA LYS A 61 -7.81 -2.33 10.72
C LYS A 61 -9.19 -2.95 10.80
#